data_AF-A0AB38RP64-F1
#
_entry.id   AF-A0AB38RP64-F1
#
_cell.length_a   1.000
_cell.length_b   1.000
_cell.length_c   1.000
_cell.angle_alpha   90.00
_cell.angle_beta   90.00
_cell.angle_gamma   90.00
#
_symmetry.space_group_name_H-M   'P 1'
#
loop_
_entity.id
_entity.type
_entity.pdbx_description
1 polymer ?
#
loop_
_entity_poly.entity_id
_entity_poly.type
_entity_poly.pdbx_seq_one_letter_code
_entity_poly.pdbx_strand_id
1 'polypeptide(L)'
;MARKNTNKDPGRRSTIFGALTGRSGASVSPGRGAPDVRGLLLAAYGFNKRGGLNTADAAKDLGVTQRTVQRWVATEGHQRIGKPRADTLQKLAKKSRQAATTQRGRKAALASFRATSKGKALANRGGHLRVRGHQGPSAAGKTYKRGRQIQLELTPADVEAMWSAFEQNGDEGVSKWMTNHADEQYVAGWEFERIDEMGIDRP
;
A
#
# COMPACT_ATOMS: atom_id res chain seq x y z
N MET A 1 -23.06 -10.95 -10.33
CA MET A 1 -22.32 -9.65 -10.35
C MET A 1 -22.27 -9.08 -8.93
N ALA A 2 -21.16 -9.28 -8.20
CA ALA A 2 -21.04 -8.82 -6.81
C ALA A 2 -20.68 -7.33 -6.77
N ARG A 3 -21.50 -6.53 -6.07
CA ARG A 3 -21.24 -5.11 -5.84
C ARG A 3 -19.96 -4.95 -5.01
N LYS A 4 -19.11 -4.01 -5.43
CA LYS A 4 -17.75 -3.74 -4.95
C LYS A 4 -17.65 -3.63 -3.42
N ASN A 5 -16.78 -4.46 -2.83
CA ASN A 5 -16.39 -4.42 -1.41
C ASN A 5 -15.53 -3.19 -1.01
N THR A 6 -15.24 -2.28 -1.95
CA THR A 6 -14.36 -1.13 -1.72
C THR A 6 -14.96 -0.02 -0.85
N ASN A 7 -16.28 -0.04 -0.59
CA ASN A 7 -16.93 0.95 0.27
C ASN A 7 -16.88 0.62 1.77
N LYS A 8 -16.60 -0.63 2.15
CA LYS A 8 -16.55 -1.08 3.56
C LYS A 8 -15.18 -0.90 4.22
N ASP A 9 -14.14 -0.68 3.42
CA ASP A 9 -12.75 -0.56 3.88
C ASP A 9 -11.99 0.50 3.06
N PRO A 10 -12.20 1.80 3.37
CA PRO A 10 -11.57 2.89 2.62
C PRO A 10 -10.03 2.92 2.77
N GLY A 11 -9.49 2.27 3.81
CA GLY A 11 -8.06 2.18 4.10
C GLY A 11 -7.33 1.08 3.31
N ARG A 12 -8.04 0.02 2.90
CA ARG A 12 -7.49 -1.16 2.25
C ARG A 12 -6.40 -0.88 1.22
N ARG A 13 -6.69 0.02 0.26
CA ARG A 13 -5.77 0.31 -0.84
C ARG A 13 -4.46 0.89 -0.32
N SER A 14 -4.52 1.83 0.62
CA SER A 14 -3.33 2.41 1.23
C SER A 14 -2.55 1.37 2.03
N THR A 15 -3.24 0.51 2.78
CA THR A 15 -2.63 -0.57 3.56
C THR A 15 -1.88 -1.56 2.65
N ILE A 16 -2.56 -2.09 1.63
CA ILE A 16 -1.96 -3.03 0.67
C ILE A 16 -0.82 -2.36 -0.11
N PHE A 17 -1.05 -1.14 -0.62
CA PHE A 17 -0.03 -0.41 -1.37
C PHE A 17 1.23 -0.19 -0.52
N GLY A 18 1.06 0.26 0.73
CA GLY A 18 2.18 0.52 1.64
C GLY A 18 2.94 -0.76 1.98
N ALA A 19 2.23 -1.86 2.25
CA ALA A 19 2.83 -3.16 2.56
C ALA A 19 3.66 -3.72 1.39
N LEU A 20 3.10 -3.73 0.18
CA LEU A 20 3.75 -4.35 -0.99
C LEU A 20 4.88 -3.52 -1.58
N THR A 21 4.80 -2.19 -1.49
CA THR A 21 5.80 -1.30 -2.09
C THR A 21 6.86 -0.84 -1.10
N GLY A 22 6.78 -1.30 0.16
CA GLY A 22 7.64 -0.83 1.26
C GLY A 22 7.40 0.62 1.66
N ARG A 23 6.29 1.23 1.21
CA ARG A 23 5.92 2.63 1.44
C ARG A 23 4.91 2.73 2.59
N SER A 24 5.28 2.19 3.76
CA SER A 24 4.41 2.23 4.94
C SER A 24 4.02 3.68 5.30
N GLY A 25 2.73 3.91 5.54
CA GLY A 25 2.17 5.26 5.73
C GLY A 25 1.92 6.03 4.43
N ALA A 26 1.99 5.39 3.26
CA ALA A 26 1.58 6.00 2.00
C ALA A 26 0.06 6.23 1.98
N SER A 27 -0.35 7.37 1.42
CA SER A 27 -1.75 7.71 1.20
C SER A 27 -2.01 7.73 -0.30
N VAL A 28 -2.88 6.84 -0.79
CA VAL A 28 -3.25 6.69 -2.22
C VAL A 28 -4.73 6.97 -2.49
N SER A 29 -5.46 7.26 -1.42
CA SER A 29 -6.84 7.72 -1.43
C SER A 29 -6.92 8.94 -0.52
N PRO A 30 -7.30 10.13 -1.01
CA PRO A 30 -7.52 11.26 -0.12
C PRO A 30 -8.69 10.91 0.82
N GLY A 31 -8.41 10.78 2.11
CA GLY A 31 -9.45 10.61 3.12
C GLY A 31 -10.33 11.86 3.24
N ARG A 32 -11.38 11.81 4.08
CA ARG A 32 -12.27 12.96 4.32
C ARG A 32 -11.64 14.08 5.18
N GLY A 33 -10.42 13.87 5.69
CA GLY A 33 -9.73 14.78 6.60
C GLY A 33 -8.73 15.70 5.91
N ALA A 34 -7.91 16.39 6.73
CA ALA A 34 -6.80 17.19 6.22
C ALA A 34 -5.87 16.33 5.33
N PRO A 35 -5.37 16.88 4.20
CA PRO A 35 -4.52 16.10 3.30
C PRO A 35 -3.22 15.68 3.99
N ASP A 36 -2.96 14.38 4.06
CA ASP A 36 -1.68 13.83 4.48
C ASP A 36 -0.64 14.04 3.37
N VAL A 37 -0.05 15.23 3.33
CA VAL A 37 0.92 15.62 2.30
C VAL A 37 2.12 14.67 2.31
N ARG A 38 2.56 14.23 3.50
CA ARG A 38 3.68 13.30 3.64
C ARG A 38 3.35 11.94 3.01
N GLY A 39 2.18 11.39 3.34
CA GLY A 39 1.71 10.12 2.77
C GLY A 39 1.46 10.19 1.26
N LEU A 40 0.96 11.32 0.74
CA LEU A 40 0.79 11.52 -0.70
C LEU A 40 2.14 11.60 -1.43
N LEU A 41 3.12 12.30 -0.86
CA LEU A 41 4.48 12.36 -1.41
C LEU A 41 5.14 10.98 -1.39
N LEU A 42 4.99 10.25 -0.30
CA LEU A 42 5.49 8.89 -0.17
C LEU A 42 4.86 7.96 -1.22
N ALA A 43 3.54 8.04 -1.40
CA ALA A 43 2.82 7.27 -2.40
C ALA A 43 3.30 7.56 -3.83
N ALA A 44 3.47 8.84 -4.18
CA ALA A 44 3.84 9.26 -5.53
C ALA A 44 5.32 9.00 -5.86
N TYR A 45 6.23 9.39 -4.96
CA TYR A 45 7.66 9.49 -5.27
C TYR A 45 8.54 8.51 -4.48
N GLY A 46 8.01 7.86 -3.44
CA GLY A 46 8.76 6.91 -2.63
C GLY A 46 9.93 7.53 -1.86
N PHE A 47 10.93 6.70 -1.58
CA PHE A 47 12.14 7.08 -0.87
C PHE A 47 13.31 7.34 -1.83
N ASN A 48 14.24 8.17 -1.40
CA ASN A 48 15.54 8.32 -2.01
C ASN A 48 16.49 7.20 -1.54
N LYS A 49 17.71 7.14 -2.11
CA LYS A 49 18.72 6.13 -1.79
C LYS A 49 19.17 6.12 -0.31
N ARG A 50 18.94 7.22 0.43
CA ARG A 50 19.27 7.38 1.85
C ARG A 50 18.09 7.07 2.78
N GLY A 51 16.95 6.61 2.25
CA GLY A 51 15.76 6.29 3.04
C GLY A 51 14.87 7.50 3.39
N GLY A 52 15.24 8.72 3.01
CA GLY A 52 14.38 9.90 3.15
C GLY A 52 13.36 10.01 2.02
N LEU A 53 12.33 10.84 2.17
CA LEU A 53 11.38 11.12 1.07
C LEU A 53 12.11 11.67 -0.16
N ASN A 54 11.69 11.24 -1.35
CA ASN A 54 12.25 11.72 -2.61
C ASN A 54 11.74 13.13 -2.97
N THR A 55 12.20 14.11 -2.20
CA THR A 55 11.82 15.53 -2.35
C THR A 55 12.36 16.17 -3.61
N ALA A 56 13.45 15.65 -4.19
CA ALA A 56 14.03 16.16 -5.42
C ALA A 56 13.12 15.87 -6.63
N ASP A 57 12.70 14.61 -6.80
CA ASP A 57 11.78 14.25 -7.88
C ASP A 57 10.41 14.87 -7.70
N ALA A 58 9.92 14.95 -6.46
CA ALA A 58 8.68 15.64 -6.13
C ALA A 58 8.74 17.11 -6.54
N ALA A 59 9.82 17.82 -6.21
CA ALA A 59 10.01 19.23 -6.54
C ALA A 59 10.02 19.46 -8.06
N LYS A 60 10.78 18.65 -8.80
CA LYS A 60 10.88 18.70 -10.26
C LYS A 60 9.52 18.47 -10.92
N ASP A 61 8.80 17.43 -10.51
CA ASP A 61 7.51 17.08 -11.11
C ASP A 61 6.39 18.06 -10.71
N LEU A 62 6.40 18.59 -9.48
CA LEU A 62 5.39 19.54 -8.99
C LEU A 62 5.65 20.99 -9.42
N GLY A 63 6.85 21.33 -9.89
CA GLY A 63 7.21 22.69 -10.31
C GLY A 63 7.47 23.62 -9.12
N VAL A 64 8.06 23.11 -8.04
CA VAL A 64 8.43 23.88 -6.84
C VAL A 64 9.88 23.62 -6.47
N THR A 65 10.45 24.38 -5.53
CA THR A 65 11.80 24.11 -5.02
C THR A 65 11.83 22.88 -4.10
N GLN A 66 12.95 22.16 -4.03
CA GLN A 66 13.12 21.06 -3.09
C GLN A 66 12.93 21.50 -1.63
N ARG A 67 13.40 22.71 -1.28
CA ARG A 67 13.20 23.32 0.03
C ARG A 67 11.71 23.51 0.33
N THR A 68 10.90 23.91 -0.65
CA THR A 68 9.43 24.01 -0.49
C THR A 68 8.83 22.66 -0.10
N VAL A 69 9.20 21.57 -0.80
CA VAL A 69 8.71 20.23 -0.48
C VAL A 69 9.15 19.79 0.91
N GLN A 70 10.40 20.02 1.28
CA GLN A 70 10.93 19.71 2.62
C GLN A 70 10.15 20.46 3.71
N ARG A 71 9.82 21.73 3.49
CA ARG A 71 9.04 22.54 4.44
C ARG A 71 7.58 22.10 4.57
N TRP A 72 6.99 21.40 3.59
CA TRP A 72 5.65 20.81 3.73
C TRP A 72 5.62 19.64 4.71
N VAL A 73 6.73 18.90 4.83
CA VAL A 73 6.85 17.68 5.63
C VAL A 73 7.73 17.84 6.87
N ALA A 74 8.24 19.05 7.12
CA ALA A 74 8.99 19.37 8.31
C ALA A 74 8.11 19.24 9.56
N THR A 75 8.70 18.81 10.67
CA THR A 75 8.08 18.84 12.00
C THR A 75 7.63 20.26 12.35
N GLU A 76 6.60 20.38 13.19
CA GLU A 76 6.04 21.67 13.59
C GLU A 76 7.10 22.63 14.14
N GLY A 77 7.01 23.91 13.74
CA GLY A 77 7.97 24.96 14.07
C GLY A 77 8.22 25.92 12.89
N HIS A 78 9.17 26.84 13.05
CA HIS A 78 9.47 27.93 12.10
C HIS A 78 9.85 27.46 10.67
N GLN A 79 10.26 26.21 10.54
CA GLN A 79 10.64 25.64 9.24
C GLN A 79 9.43 25.16 8.43
N ARG A 80 8.29 24.84 9.07
CA ARG A 80 7.10 24.35 8.37
C ARG A 80 6.43 25.50 7.61
N ILE A 81 6.05 25.26 6.36
CA ILE A 81 5.11 26.15 5.65
C ILE A 81 3.71 25.57 5.69
N GLY A 82 2.74 26.45 5.47
CA GLY A 82 1.36 26.06 5.21
C GLY A 82 1.24 25.01 4.09
N LYS A 83 0.06 24.40 4.02
CA LYS A 83 -0.28 23.35 3.05
C LYS A 83 0.07 23.79 1.62
N PRO A 84 0.40 22.85 0.70
CA PRO A 84 0.59 23.17 -0.71
C PRO A 84 -0.59 23.97 -1.25
N ARG A 85 -0.34 24.84 -2.24
CA ARG A 85 -1.42 25.51 -2.99
C ARG A 85 -2.39 24.46 -3.54
N ALA A 86 -3.66 24.84 -3.70
CA ALA A 86 -4.72 23.92 -4.10
C ALA A 86 -4.36 23.12 -5.38
N ASP A 87 -3.84 23.77 -6.41
CA ASP A 87 -3.46 23.11 -7.67
C ASP A 87 -2.32 22.11 -7.48
N THR A 88 -1.30 22.49 -6.69
CA THR A 88 -0.17 21.61 -6.36
C THR A 88 -0.63 20.40 -5.57
N LEU A 89 -1.56 20.60 -4.63
CA LEU A 89 -2.15 19.53 -3.85
C LEU A 89 -3.00 18.59 -4.72
N GLN A 90 -3.80 19.13 -5.64
CA GLN A 90 -4.58 18.32 -6.60
C GLN A 90 -3.66 17.49 -7.49
N LYS A 91 -2.58 18.09 -8.02
CA LYS A 91 -1.58 17.38 -8.82
C LYS A 91 -0.90 16.26 -8.01
N LEU A 92 -0.49 16.55 -6.78
CA LEU A 92 0.09 15.56 -5.87
C LEU A 92 -0.88 14.42 -5.57
N ALA A 93 -2.14 14.73 -5.25
CA ALA A 93 -3.18 13.74 -4.98
C ALA A 93 -3.46 12.86 -6.21
N LYS A 94 -3.46 13.44 -7.41
CA LYS A 94 -3.60 12.69 -8.68
C LYS A 94 -2.44 11.70 -8.87
N LYS A 95 -1.19 12.16 -8.67
CA LYS A 95 0.01 11.31 -8.82
C LYS A 95 0.03 10.17 -7.80
N SER A 96 -0.29 10.47 -6.54
CA SER A 96 -0.42 9.48 -5.48
C SER A 96 -1.46 8.42 -5.83
N ARG A 97 -2.66 8.82 -6.28
CA ARG A 97 -3.70 7.89 -6.73
C ARG A 97 -3.21 7.02 -7.89
N GLN A 98 -2.59 7.63 -8.90
CA GLN A 98 -2.10 6.92 -10.08
C GLN A 98 -1.07 5.83 -9.73
N ALA A 99 -0.26 6.04 -8.67
CA ALA A 99 0.70 5.05 -8.19
C ALA A 99 0.02 3.72 -7.78
N ALA A 100 -1.19 3.77 -7.22
CA ALA A 100 -1.93 2.58 -6.82
C ALA A 100 -2.99 2.12 -7.84
N THR A 101 -3.60 3.03 -8.59
CA THR A 101 -4.75 2.70 -9.44
C THR A 101 -4.37 2.34 -10.88
N THR A 102 -3.21 2.78 -11.36
CA THR A 102 -2.75 2.44 -12.72
C THR A 102 -1.77 1.26 -12.69
N GLN A 103 -1.86 0.36 -13.67
CA GLN A 103 -0.92 -0.76 -13.79
C GLN A 103 0.53 -0.27 -13.88
N ARG A 104 0.78 0.77 -14.68
CA ARG A 104 2.12 1.40 -14.79
C ARG A 104 2.62 1.93 -13.44
N GLY A 105 1.77 2.62 -12.68
CA GLY A 105 2.12 3.14 -11.36
C GLY A 105 2.48 2.02 -10.37
N ARG A 106 1.67 0.96 -10.34
CA ARG A 106 1.90 -0.20 -9.47
C ARG A 106 3.20 -0.91 -9.81
N LYS A 107 3.45 -1.16 -11.10
CA LYS A 107 4.72 -1.75 -11.58
C LYS A 107 5.92 -0.91 -11.16
N ALA A 108 5.88 0.41 -11.34
CA ALA A 108 6.99 1.29 -10.97
C ALA A 108 7.24 1.30 -9.45
N ALA A 109 6.17 1.36 -8.64
CA ALA A 109 6.28 1.34 -7.18
C ALA A 109 6.83 -0.02 -6.67
N LEU A 110 6.37 -1.12 -7.25
CA LEU A 110 6.80 -2.46 -6.88
C LEU A 110 8.21 -2.80 -7.36
N ALA A 111 8.61 -2.36 -8.56
CA ALA A 111 9.97 -2.53 -9.07
C ALA A 111 11.01 -1.89 -8.13
N SER A 112 10.69 -0.71 -7.59
CA SER A 112 11.54 -0.04 -6.59
C SER A 112 11.69 -0.88 -5.32
N PHE A 113 10.62 -1.55 -4.88
CA PHE A 113 10.66 -2.44 -3.72
C PHE A 113 11.43 -3.74 -4.00
N ARG A 114 11.19 -4.39 -5.14
CA ARG A 114 11.90 -5.60 -5.60
C ARG A 114 13.42 -5.40 -5.62
N ALA A 115 13.89 -4.21 -5.94
CA ALA A 115 15.31 -3.87 -5.96
C ALA A 115 15.96 -3.79 -4.55
N THR A 116 15.17 -3.67 -3.48
CA THR A 116 15.68 -3.59 -2.11
C THR A 116 16.19 -4.95 -1.61
N SER A 117 17.01 -4.95 -0.55
CA SER A 117 17.46 -6.19 0.11
C SER A 117 16.29 -7.03 0.63
N LYS A 118 15.22 -6.37 1.14
CA LYS A 118 14.00 -7.06 1.57
C LYS A 118 13.25 -7.67 0.39
N GLY A 119 13.05 -6.92 -0.70
CA GLY A 119 12.39 -7.43 -1.91
C GLY A 119 13.12 -8.62 -2.52
N LYS A 120 14.46 -8.54 -2.66
CA LYS A 120 15.29 -9.66 -3.14
C LYS A 120 15.20 -10.90 -2.24
N ALA A 121 15.20 -10.71 -0.91
CA ALA A 121 15.06 -11.82 0.02
C ALA A 121 13.71 -12.53 -0.15
N LEU A 122 12.62 -11.77 -0.30
CA LEU A 122 11.28 -12.32 -0.52
C LEU A 122 11.19 -13.09 -1.85
N ALA A 123 11.74 -12.52 -2.93
CA ALA A 123 11.75 -13.17 -4.24
C ALA A 123 12.54 -14.49 -4.25
N ASN A 124 13.61 -14.58 -3.45
CA ASN A 124 14.51 -15.74 -3.46
C ASN A 124 14.14 -16.82 -2.43
N ARG A 125 13.52 -16.44 -1.31
CA ARG A 125 13.32 -17.34 -0.15
C ARG A 125 11.88 -17.43 0.31
N GLY A 126 10.96 -16.66 -0.27
CA GLY A 126 9.61 -16.53 0.26
C GLY A 126 9.58 -15.66 1.51
N GLY A 127 8.60 -15.85 2.38
CA GLY A 127 8.48 -15.10 3.63
C GLY A 127 7.14 -15.32 4.32
N HIS A 128 6.74 -14.34 5.14
CA HIS A 128 5.52 -14.43 5.95
C HIS A 128 4.62 -13.23 5.69
N LEU A 129 3.40 -13.47 5.23
CA LEU A 129 2.38 -12.44 5.12
C LEU A 129 1.59 -12.33 6.42
N ARG A 130 1.75 -11.21 7.12
CA ARG A 130 0.92 -10.87 8.29
C ARG A 130 -0.23 -9.97 7.87
N VAL A 131 -1.43 -10.32 8.32
CA VAL A 131 -2.65 -9.55 8.07
C VAL A 131 -3.44 -9.41 9.35
N ARG A 132 -3.69 -8.17 9.76
CA ARG A 132 -4.58 -7.83 10.88
C ARG A 132 -5.84 -7.18 10.34
N GLY A 133 -6.98 -7.57 10.88
CA GLY A 133 -8.25 -6.96 10.52
C GLY A 133 -9.47 -7.74 10.95
N HIS A 134 -10.63 -7.39 10.40
CA HIS A 134 -11.87 -8.13 10.59
C HIS A 134 -11.97 -9.22 9.52
N GLN A 135 -11.79 -10.46 9.97
CA GLN A 135 -11.59 -11.61 9.09
C GLN A 135 -12.00 -12.93 9.76
N GLY A 136 -12.20 -13.96 8.96
CA GLY A 136 -12.58 -15.30 9.41
C GLY A 136 -13.31 -16.10 8.34
N PRO A 137 -13.63 -17.36 8.63
CA PRO A 137 -14.33 -18.22 7.71
C PRO A 137 -15.81 -17.81 7.57
N SER A 138 -16.29 -17.91 6.34
CA SER A 138 -17.69 -17.80 5.94
C SER A 138 -18.14 -19.17 5.43
N ALA A 139 -18.60 -20.06 6.31
CA ALA A 139 -19.04 -21.41 5.95
C ALA A 139 -20.53 -21.62 6.31
N ALA A 140 -21.30 -22.22 5.39
CA ALA A 140 -22.65 -22.74 5.62
C ALA A 140 -23.61 -21.81 6.41
N GLY A 141 -23.67 -20.53 6.05
CA GLY A 141 -24.60 -19.57 6.65
C GLY A 141 -24.21 -19.03 8.03
N LYS A 142 -23.05 -19.43 8.58
CA LYS A 142 -22.48 -18.86 9.82
C LYS A 142 -21.21 -18.09 9.50
N THR A 143 -21.21 -16.79 9.77
CA THR A 143 -20.04 -15.93 9.58
C THR A 143 -19.27 -15.83 10.89
N TYR A 144 -18.06 -16.40 10.95
CA TYR A 144 -17.24 -16.37 12.18
C TYR A 144 -16.12 -15.32 12.12
N LYS A 145 -16.44 -14.14 11.57
CA LYS A 145 -15.48 -13.04 11.42
C LYS A 145 -15.30 -12.30 12.73
N ARG A 146 -14.05 -11.98 13.07
CA ARG A 146 -13.69 -11.17 14.25
C ARG A 146 -12.39 -10.43 14.00
N GLY A 147 -12.09 -9.44 14.83
CA GLY A 147 -10.78 -8.79 14.83
C GLY A 147 -9.70 -9.81 15.20
N ARG A 148 -8.74 -10.06 14.31
CA ARG A 148 -7.61 -10.95 14.56
C ARG A 148 -6.42 -10.61 13.66
N GLN A 149 -5.26 -11.14 14.03
CA GLN A 149 -4.08 -11.20 13.18
C GLN A 149 -3.84 -12.65 12.76
N ILE A 150 -3.54 -12.87 11.48
CA ILE A 150 -3.06 -14.16 10.97
C ILE A 150 -1.70 -13.96 10.31
N GLN A 151 -0.98 -15.07 10.15
CA GLN A 151 0.24 -15.15 9.37
C GLN A 151 0.07 -16.28 8.36
N LEU A 152 0.43 -16.01 7.11
CA LEU A 152 0.41 -16.96 6.01
C LEU A 152 1.84 -17.14 5.52
N GLU A 153 2.29 -18.38 5.43
CA GLU A 153 3.58 -18.70 4.82
C GLU A 153 3.50 -18.46 3.31
N LEU A 154 4.58 -17.90 2.77
CA LEU A 154 4.73 -17.63 1.35
C LEU A 154 5.98 -18.33 0.83
N THR A 155 5.81 -19.17 -0.18
CA THR A 155 6.92 -19.60 -1.03
C THR A 155 7.37 -18.44 -1.95
N PRO A 156 8.54 -18.53 -2.61
CA PRO A 156 8.92 -17.60 -3.66
C PRO A 156 7.85 -17.45 -4.76
N ALA A 157 7.17 -18.54 -5.12
CA ALA A 157 6.11 -18.53 -6.12
C ALA A 157 4.88 -17.75 -5.64
N ASP A 158 4.52 -17.87 -4.36
CA ASP A 158 3.42 -17.12 -3.76
C ASP A 158 3.70 -15.61 -3.72
N VAL A 159 4.95 -15.24 -3.41
CA VAL A 159 5.39 -13.84 -3.48
C VAL A 159 5.22 -13.27 -4.88
N GLU A 160 5.66 -13.99 -5.91
CA GLU A 160 5.53 -13.53 -7.30
C GLU A 160 4.07 -13.52 -7.78
N ALA A 161 3.25 -14.49 -7.37
CA ALA A 161 1.82 -14.52 -7.66
C ALA A 161 1.09 -13.32 -7.02
N MET A 162 1.37 -13.03 -5.75
CA MET A 162 0.83 -11.87 -5.03
C MET A 162 1.24 -10.55 -5.70
N TRP A 163 2.52 -10.40 -6.04
CA TRP A 163 3.05 -9.23 -6.75
C TRP A 163 2.41 -9.05 -8.12
N SER A 164 2.24 -10.13 -8.88
CA SER A 164 1.57 -10.12 -10.17
C SER A 164 0.10 -9.72 -10.04
N ALA A 165 -0.61 -10.25 -9.04
CA ALA A 165 -1.99 -9.87 -8.75
C ALA A 165 -2.12 -8.37 -8.43
N PHE A 166 -1.17 -7.83 -7.64
CA PHE A 166 -1.10 -6.39 -7.39
C PHE A 166 -0.85 -5.60 -8.67
N GLU A 167 0.16 -5.94 -9.46
CA GLU A 167 0.44 -5.21 -10.70
C GLU A 167 -0.77 -5.19 -11.65
N GLN A 168 -1.45 -6.31 -11.83
CA GLN A 168 -2.57 -6.45 -12.75
C GLN A 168 -3.84 -5.75 -12.23
N ASN A 169 -4.25 -6.03 -10.99
CA ASN A 169 -5.58 -5.67 -10.49
C ASN A 169 -5.56 -4.86 -9.18
N GLY A 170 -4.39 -4.40 -8.74
CA GLY A 170 -4.25 -3.55 -7.56
C GLY A 170 -4.70 -4.22 -6.26
N ASP A 171 -5.34 -3.44 -5.40
CA ASP A 171 -5.85 -3.90 -4.10
C ASP A 171 -6.92 -5.01 -4.22
N GLU A 172 -7.73 -4.98 -5.28
CA GLU A 172 -8.72 -6.02 -5.56
C GLU A 172 -8.04 -7.33 -5.95
N GLY A 173 -7.00 -7.28 -6.78
CA GLY A 173 -6.19 -8.44 -7.16
C GLY A 173 -5.55 -9.12 -5.96
N VAL A 174 -4.91 -8.34 -5.10
CA VAL A 174 -4.26 -8.85 -3.88
C VAL A 174 -5.29 -9.41 -2.92
N SER A 175 -6.43 -8.74 -2.73
CA SER A 175 -7.51 -9.25 -1.86
C SER A 175 -8.01 -10.61 -2.32
N LYS A 176 -8.21 -10.78 -3.64
CA LYS A 176 -8.64 -12.06 -4.22
C LYS A 176 -7.57 -13.14 -4.03
N TRP A 177 -6.31 -12.82 -4.36
CA TRP A 177 -5.20 -13.74 -4.17
C TRP A 177 -5.07 -14.17 -2.70
N MET A 178 -5.16 -13.23 -1.74
CA MET A 178 -5.11 -13.54 -0.31
C MET A 178 -6.23 -14.46 0.15
N THR A 179 -7.46 -14.24 -0.30
CA THR A 179 -8.60 -15.12 0.01
C THR A 179 -8.35 -16.54 -0.50
N ASN A 180 -7.89 -16.69 -1.74
CA ASN A 180 -7.58 -18.01 -2.29
C ASN A 180 -6.42 -18.68 -1.54
N HIS A 181 -5.35 -17.95 -1.25
CA HIS A 181 -4.20 -18.48 -0.51
C HIS A 181 -4.59 -18.94 0.89
N ALA A 182 -5.42 -18.16 1.60
CA ALA A 182 -5.91 -18.52 2.92
C ALA A 182 -6.90 -19.69 2.90
N ASP A 183 -7.70 -19.81 1.84
CA ASP A 183 -8.62 -20.93 1.62
C ASP A 183 -7.85 -22.25 1.49
N GLU A 184 -6.76 -22.24 0.72
CA GLU A 184 -5.92 -23.41 0.44
C GLU A 184 -4.97 -23.76 1.58
N GLN A 185 -4.33 -22.76 2.20
CA GLN A 185 -3.18 -22.94 3.11
C GLN A 185 -3.50 -22.69 4.58
N TYR A 186 -4.73 -22.30 4.92
CA TYR A 186 -5.07 -21.96 6.30
C TYR A 186 -6.41 -22.55 6.75
N VAL A 187 -7.54 -21.96 6.33
CA VAL A 187 -8.88 -22.44 6.69
C VAL A 187 -9.82 -22.15 5.53
N ALA A 188 -10.50 -23.18 5.02
CA ALA A 188 -11.46 -23.03 3.94
C ALA A 188 -12.56 -21.99 4.26
N GLY A 189 -12.96 -21.23 3.25
CA GLY A 189 -13.93 -20.15 3.31
C GLY A 189 -13.40 -18.86 3.94
N TRP A 190 -12.08 -18.66 4.05
CA TRP A 190 -11.52 -17.48 4.72
C TRP A 190 -11.73 -16.19 3.94
N GLU A 191 -12.29 -15.18 4.59
CA GLU A 191 -12.55 -13.88 3.99
C GLU A 191 -11.92 -12.73 4.80
N PHE A 192 -11.37 -11.75 4.08
CA PHE A 192 -10.86 -10.49 4.63
C PHE A 192 -11.88 -9.37 4.40
N GLU A 193 -12.74 -9.11 5.38
CA GLU A 193 -13.73 -8.04 5.31
C GLU A 193 -13.10 -6.66 5.49
N ARG A 194 -12.14 -6.53 6.40
CA ARG A 194 -11.36 -5.31 6.60
C ARG A 194 -9.90 -5.64 6.85
N ILE A 195 -8.98 -4.90 6.24
CA ILE A 195 -7.54 -5.04 6.43
C ILE A 195 -7.01 -3.78 7.11
N ASP A 196 -6.82 -3.88 8.42
CA ASP A 196 -6.36 -2.79 9.28
C ASP A 196 -4.83 -2.62 9.16
N GLU A 197 -4.09 -3.73 9.11
CA GLU A 197 -2.64 -3.73 8.92
C GLU A 197 -2.21 -4.90 8.02
N MET A 198 -1.17 -4.69 7.22
CA MET A 198 -0.56 -5.72 6.39
C MET A 198 0.96 -5.55 6.39
N GLY A 199 1.69 -6.65 6.46
CA GLY A 199 3.14 -6.66 6.34
C GLY A 199 3.62 -7.97 5.73
N ILE A 200 4.75 -7.91 5.02
CA ILE A 200 5.44 -9.10 4.55
C ILE A 200 6.80 -9.12 5.21
N ASP A 201 7.10 -10.15 5.97
CA ASP A 201 8.37 -10.32 6.64
C ASP A 201 9.23 -11.36 5.92
N ARG A 202 10.55 -11.26 6.13
CA ARG A 202 11.50 -12.24 5.60
C ARG A 202 11.26 -13.59 6.30
N PRO A 203 11.64 -14.70 5.65
CA PRO A 203 11.56 -16.01 6.28
C PRO A 203 12.47 -16.07 7.50
#